data_AF-A0A380P6Y7-F1
#
_entry.id   AF-A0A380P6Y7-F1
#
_cell.length_a   1.000
_cell.length_b   1.000
_cell.length_c   1.000
_cell.angle_alpha   90.00
_cell.angle_beta   90.00
_cell.angle_gamma   90.00
#
_symmetry.space_group_name_H-M   'P 1'
#
loop_
_entity.id
_entity.type
_entity.pdbx_description
1 polymer ?
#
loop_
_entity_poly.entity_id
_entity_poly.type
_entity_poly.pdbx_seq_one_letter_code
_entity_poly.pdbx_strand_id
1 'polypeptide(L)'
;MGSGMGLTDYAVSLVKRVLMQMNAKQVLVADGSALTIVANEHLSFPRDTYTVITPHQMEWARLSNIQLNYQDEIELNDVQRSMLNVDVLVLKQHHTMIYNNEGQQQSWLADHISQSVVWVTFWQELLPLLLANLS
;
A
#
# COMPACT_ATOMS: atom_id res chain seq x y z
N MET A 1 -6.17 5.94 -4.42
CA MET A 1 -5.49 7.08 -5.07
C MET A 1 -4.16 6.62 -5.64
N GLY A 2 -3.74 7.05 -6.83
CA GLY A 2 -2.40 6.68 -7.32
C GLY A 2 -2.23 6.53 -8.83
N SER A 3 -3.14 5.80 -9.47
CA SER A 3 -3.05 5.48 -10.90
C SER A 3 -3.20 6.74 -11.75
N GLY A 4 -2.21 7.01 -12.61
CA GLY A 4 -2.22 8.14 -13.55
C GLY A 4 -2.20 9.55 -12.94
N MET A 5 -1.95 9.70 -11.63
CA MET A 5 -2.05 11.00 -10.94
C MET A 5 -0.88 11.95 -11.26
N GLY A 6 0.30 11.39 -11.53
CA GLY A 6 1.53 12.16 -11.75
C GLY A 6 2.06 12.81 -10.46
N LEU A 7 3.02 13.72 -10.61
CA LEU A 7 3.75 14.35 -9.49
C LEU A 7 3.65 15.88 -9.51
N THR A 8 2.57 16.43 -10.06
CA THR A 8 2.36 17.88 -10.13
C THR A 8 2.06 18.45 -8.74
N ASP A 9 2.27 19.76 -8.55
CA ASP A 9 1.91 20.45 -7.30
C ASP A 9 0.42 20.25 -6.95
N TYR A 10 -0.43 20.17 -7.97
CA TYR A 10 -1.84 19.83 -7.79
C TYR A 10 -2.00 18.42 -7.20
N ALA A 11 -1.34 17.40 -7.77
CA ALA A 11 -1.39 16.04 -7.23
C ALA A 11 -0.87 15.97 -5.79
N VAL A 12 0.22 16.69 -5.48
CA VAL A 12 0.75 16.81 -4.13
C VAL A 12 -0.28 17.42 -3.18
N SER A 13 -0.91 18.53 -3.57
CA SER A 13 -1.96 19.19 -2.77
C SER A 13 -3.17 18.28 -2.54
N LEU A 14 -3.53 17.47 -3.54
CA LEU A 14 -4.64 16.53 -3.46
C LEU A 14 -4.33 15.39 -2.48
N VAL A 15 -3.15 14.78 -2.58
CA VAL A 15 -2.72 13.72 -1.64
C VAL A 15 -2.71 14.25 -0.21
N LYS A 16 -2.11 15.42 0.04
CA LYS A 16 -2.12 16.07 1.35
C LYS A 16 -3.55 16.25 1.88
N ARG A 17 -4.46 16.75 1.04
CA ARG A 17 -5.87 16.96 1.42
C ARG A 17 -6.59 15.65 1.74
N VAL A 18 -6.40 14.62 0.93
CA VAL A 18 -7.02 13.30 1.16
C VAL A 18 -6.54 12.74 2.50
N LEU A 19 -5.23 12.68 2.74
CA LEU A 19 -4.68 12.15 3.99
C LEU A 19 -5.20 12.91 5.22
N MET A 20 -5.33 14.24 5.14
CA MET A 20 -5.88 15.05 6.24
C MET A 20 -7.38 14.83 6.52
N GLN A 21 -8.15 14.33 5.55
CA GLN A 21 -9.61 14.21 5.64
C GLN A 21 -10.09 12.76 5.86
N MET A 22 -9.18 11.78 5.80
CA MET A 22 -9.51 10.38 6.08
C MET A 22 -10.03 10.20 7.51
N ASN A 23 -10.90 9.22 7.69
CA ASN A 23 -11.44 8.83 8.99
C ASN A 23 -11.66 7.31 9.09
N ALA A 24 -11.94 6.84 10.30
CA ALA A 24 -12.07 5.41 10.63
C ALA A 24 -13.16 4.65 9.86
N LYS A 25 -14.10 5.33 9.21
CA LYS A 25 -15.15 4.68 8.40
C LYS A 25 -14.74 4.48 6.94
N GLN A 26 -13.54 4.92 6.56
CA GLN A 26 -13.05 4.86 5.21
C GLN A 26 -11.82 3.96 5.13
N VAL A 27 -11.66 3.35 3.97
CA VAL A 27 -10.49 2.56 3.61
C VAL A 27 -9.65 3.39 2.65
N LEU A 28 -8.38 3.60 2.97
CA LEU A 28 -7.43 4.22 2.07
C LEU A 28 -6.73 3.13 1.25
N VAL A 29 -6.90 3.17 -0.08
CA VAL A 29 -6.06 2.38 -0.99
C VAL A 29 -5.12 3.33 -1.73
N ALA A 30 -3.80 3.18 -1.55
CA ALA A 30 -2.78 4.03 -2.18
C ALA A 30 -1.81 3.21 -3.07
N ASP A 31 -1.59 3.68 -4.30
CA ASP A 31 -0.76 3.02 -5.32
C ASP A 31 0.12 4.06 -6.05
N GLY A 32 1.13 3.58 -6.76
CA GLY A 32 1.84 4.33 -7.79
C GLY A 32 2.35 5.71 -7.34
N SER A 33 2.05 6.72 -8.15
CA SER A 33 2.49 8.11 -7.92
C SER A 33 2.05 8.71 -6.58
N ALA A 34 0.96 8.24 -5.97
CA ALA A 34 0.58 8.69 -4.63
C ALA A 34 1.62 8.26 -3.57
N LEU A 35 2.13 7.04 -3.66
CA LEU A 35 3.17 6.54 -2.73
C LEU A 35 4.49 7.31 -2.91
N THR A 36 4.82 7.66 -4.16
CA THR A 36 5.98 8.51 -4.46
C THR A 36 5.83 9.90 -3.82
N ILE A 37 4.64 10.50 -3.88
CA ILE A 37 4.35 11.78 -3.22
C ILE A 37 4.47 11.64 -1.70
N VAL A 38 3.88 10.60 -1.11
CA VAL A 38 3.97 10.35 0.34
C VAL A 38 5.43 10.28 0.79
N ALA A 39 6.27 9.54 0.06
CA ALA A 39 7.68 9.42 0.37
C ALA A 39 8.45 10.75 0.20
N ASN A 40 8.26 11.45 -0.91
CA ASN A 40 8.98 12.71 -1.19
C ASN A 40 8.62 13.84 -0.23
N GLU A 41 7.34 13.94 0.09
CA GLU A 41 6.79 14.99 0.95
C GLU A 41 6.85 14.60 2.43
N HIS A 42 7.43 13.43 2.75
CA HIS A 42 7.54 12.89 4.11
C HIS A 42 6.19 12.87 4.85
N LEU A 43 5.13 12.48 4.14
CA LEU A 43 3.78 12.43 4.69
C LEU A 43 3.59 11.13 5.47
N SER A 44 2.73 11.17 6.48
CA SER A 44 2.33 9.99 7.24
C SER A 44 0.94 9.54 6.81
N PHE A 45 0.72 8.22 6.75
CA PHE A 45 -0.63 7.70 6.68
C PHE A 45 -1.37 7.91 8.01
N PRO A 46 -2.68 8.22 7.98
CA PRO A 46 -3.47 8.43 9.19
C PRO A 46 -3.58 7.16 10.01
N ARG A 47 -3.42 7.25 11.34
CA ARG A 47 -3.49 6.09 12.25
C ARG A 47 -4.89 5.50 12.36
N ASP A 48 -5.91 6.35 12.33
CA ASP A 48 -7.30 5.94 12.53
C ASP A 48 -7.99 5.65 11.19
N THR A 49 -7.28 5.07 10.22
CA THR A 49 -7.79 4.78 8.88
C THR A 49 -7.19 3.50 8.37
N TYR A 50 -8.05 2.54 8.02
CA TYR A 50 -7.60 1.28 7.46
C TYR A 50 -6.90 1.51 6.12
N THR A 51 -5.59 1.28 6.08
CA THR A 51 -4.71 1.69 4.99
C THR A 51 -4.10 0.50 4.28
N VAL A 52 -4.39 0.40 2.99
CA VAL A 52 -3.83 -0.59 2.06
C VAL A 52 -2.92 0.14 1.08
N ILE A 53 -1.69 -0.35 0.92
CA ILE A 53 -0.77 0.16 -0.10
C ILE A 53 -0.35 -0.94 -1.07
N THR A 54 -0.13 -0.57 -2.32
CA THR A 54 0.26 -1.51 -3.38
C THR A 54 1.55 -1.09 -4.10
N PRO A 55 2.69 -0.91 -3.40
CA PRO A 55 3.93 -0.47 -4.03
C PRO A 55 4.56 -1.53 -4.94
N HIS A 56 5.27 -1.09 -5.98
CA HIS A 56 6.38 -1.85 -6.56
C HIS A 56 7.64 -1.78 -5.67
N GLN A 57 8.59 -2.69 -5.85
CA GLN A 57 9.83 -2.75 -5.04
C GLN A 57 10.57 -1.40 -4.88
N MET A 58 10.69 -0.61 -5.95
CA MET A 58 11.33 0.70 -5.90
C MET A 58 10.51 1.74 -5.12
N GLU A 59 9.19 1.69 -5.22
CA GLU A 59 8.28 2.57 -4.46
C GLU A 59 8.32 2.21 -2.98
N TRP A 60 8.35 0.91 -2.68
CA TRP A 60 8.52 0.43 -1.31
C TRP A 60 9.87 0.86 -0.75
N ALA A 61 10.97 0.73 -1.50
CA ALA A 61 12.28 1.18 -1.04
C ALA A 61 12.29 2.67 -0.69
N ARG A 62 11.62 3.50 -1.50
CA ARG A 62 11.51 4.94 -1.26
C ARG A 62 10.70 5.28 -0.01
N LEU A 63 9.63 4.53 0.23
CA LEU A 63 8.70 4.78 1.34
C LEU A 63 9.20 4.19 2.67
N SER A 64 9.82 3.02 2.61
CA SER A 64 10.22 2.20 3.75
C SER A 64 11.69 2.39 4.14
N ASN A 65 12.51 2.96 3.25
CA ASN A 65 13.97 2.95 3.32
C ASN A 65 14.61 1.54 3.32
N ILE A 66 13.84 0.48 3.03
CA ILE A 66 14.35 -0.89 2.86
C ILE A 66 14.88 -1.03 1.44
N GLN A 67 16.20 -1.21 1.31
CA GLN A 67 16.84 -1.44 0.02
C GLN A 67 16.37 -2.76 -0.60
N LEU A 68 16.38 -2.85 -1.93
CA LEU A 68 15.81 -3.99 -2.68
C LEU A 68 16.35 -5.36 -2.21
N ASN A 69 17.63 -5.44 -1.86
CA ASN A 69 18.27 -6.66 -1.37
C ASN A 69 17.78 -7.14 0.00
N TYR A 70 17.06 -6.29 0.74
CA TYR A 70 16.47 -6.61 2.04
C TYR A 70 14.95 -6.77 1.98
N GLN A 71 14.33 -6.63 0.80
CA GLN A 71 12.86 -6.71 0.67
C GLN A 71 12.30 -8.13 0.70
N ASP A 72 13.16 -9.15 0.74
CA ASP A 72 12.74 -10.53 1.05
C ASP A 72 12.74 -10.81 2.57
N GLU A 73 13.24 -9.88 3.39
CA GLU A 73 13.23 -10.02 4.85
C GLU A 73 11.86 -9.68 5.42
N ILE A 74 11.11 -10.73 5.77
CA ILE A 74 9.73 -10.66 6.25
C ILE A 74 9.58 -9.66 7.41
N GLU A 75 10.44 -9.79 8.42
CA GLU A 75 10.35 -9.01 9.65
C GLU A 75 10.65 -7.53 9.41
N LEU A 76 11.61 -7.20 8.54
CA LEU A 76 11.90 -5.81 8.19
C LEU A 76 10.71 -5.15 7.49
N ASN A 77 10.12 -5.85 6.51
CA ASN A 77 8.94 -5.33 5.80
C ASN A 77 7.76 -5.13 6.74
N ASP A 78 7.49 -6.07 7.65
CA ASP A 78 6.37 -5.98 8.56
C ASP A 78 6.54 -4.89 9.63
N VAL A 79 7.74 -4.76 10.20
CA VAL A 79 8.08 -3.68 11.13
C VAL A 79 7.90 -2.32 10.45
N GLN A 80 8.42 -2.17 9.23
CA GLN A 80 8.37 -0.90 8.52
C GLN A 80 6.96 -0.57 8.02
N ARG A 81 6.17 -1.56 7.61
CA ARG A 81 4.72 -1.43 7.35
C ARG A 81 4.02 -0.86 8.58
N SER A 82 4.25 -1.46 9.74
CA SER A 82 3.65 -1.04 11.01
C SER A 82 4.07 0.39 11.40
N MET A 83 5.35 0.74 11.25
CA MET A 83 5.86 2.10 11.50
C MET A 83 5.23 3.17 10.60
N LEU A 84 4.79 2.79 9.40
CA LEU A 84 4.13 3.67 8.44
C LEU A 84 2.62 3.79 8.64
N ASN A 85 2.04 3.14 9.67
CA ASN A 85 0.59 3.04 9.88
C ASN A 85 -0.13 2.40 8.67
N VAL A 86 0.46 1.34 8.10
CA VAL A 86 -0.12 0.59 6.99
C VAL A 86 -0.69 -0.71 7.53
N ASP A 87 -1.97 -0.98 7.30
CA ASP A 87 -2.60 -2.23 7.72
C ASP A 87 -2.28 -3.38 6.78
N VAL A 88 -2.25 -3.11 5.47
CA VAL A 88 -1.92 -4.11 4.44
C VAL A 88 -0.93 -3.56 3.44
N LEU A 89 0.21 -4.23 3.31
CA LEU A 89 1.20 -3.99 2.26
C LEU A 89 1.09 -5.09 1.21
N VAL A 90 0.77 -4.72 -0.02
CA VAL A 90 0.81 -5.61 -1.19
C VAL A 90 2.03 -5.24 -2.03
N LEU A 91 3.16 -5.91 -1.76
CA LEU A 91 4.44 -5.65 -2.40
C LEU A 91 4.51 -6.37 -3.76
N LYS A 92 4.38 -5.59 -4.84
CA LYS A 92 4.46 -6.08 -6.22
C LYS A 92 5.91 -6.35 -6.60
N GLN A 93 6.23 -7.62 -6.81
CA GLN A 93 7.52 -8.12 -7.32
C GLN A 93 7.27 -9.35 -8.21
N HIS A 94 8.30 -10.17 -8.50
CA HIS A 94 8.12 -11.39 -9.31
C HIS A 94 7.04 -12.32 -8.73
N HIS A 95 7.00 -12.44 -7.40
CA HIS A 95 5.91 -13.06 -6.64
C HIS A 95 5.32 -12.03 -5.68
N THR A 96 4.06 -11.64 -5.87
CA THR A 96 3.47 -10.61 -5.00
C THR A 96 3.33 -11.13 -3.57
N MET A 97 3.78 -10.31 -2.63
CA MET A 97 3.74 -10.61 -1.19
C MET A 97 2.73 -9.70 -0.50
N ILE A 98 1.93 -10.28 0.37
CA ILE A 98 0.94 -9.57 1.18
C ILE A 98 1.37 -9.65 2.64
N TYR A 99 1.48 -8.51 3.29
CA TYR A 99 1.80 -8.39 4.71
C TYR A 99 0.63 -7.72 5.43
N ASN A 100 0.15 -8.33 6.50
CA ASN A 100 -0.90 -7.78 7.36
C ASN A 100 -0.64 -8.15 8.83
N ASN A 101 -1.56 -7.80 9.74
CA ASN A 101 -1.42 -8.11 11.17
C ASN A 101 -1.50 -9.61 11.50
N GLU A 102 -1.84 -10.48 10.54
CA GLU A 102 -1.84 -11.94 10.69
C GLU A 102 -0.52 -12.57 10.19
N GLY A 103 0.37 -11.76 9.61
CA GLY A 103 1.67 -12.19 9.07
C GLY A 103 1.79 -12.01 7.56
N GLN A 104 2.80 -12.67 6.98
CA GLN A 104 3.07 -12.65 5.54
C GLN A 104 2.37 -13.81 4.83
N GLN A 105 1.76 -13.52 3.69
CA GLN A 105 1.21 -14.50 2.76
C GLN A 105 1.73 -14.22 1.35
N GLN A 106 2.16 -15.26 0.63
CA GLN A 106 2.51 -15.16 -0.79
C GLN A 106 1.25 -15.37 -1.63
N SER A 107 0.94 -14.45 -2.55
CA SER A 107 -0.19 -14.62 -3.49
C SER A 107 0.34 -15.08 -4.84
N TRP A 108 0.03 -16.32 -5.21
CA TRP A 108 0.37 -16.93 -6.49
C TRP A 108 -0.46 -16.39 -7.66
N LEU A 109 -1.54 -15.65 -7.37
CA LEU A 109 -2.50 -15.16 -8.37
C LEU A 109 -2.07 -13.85 -9.04
N ALA A 110 -1.13 -13.12 -8.45
CA ALA A 110 -0.64 -11.86 -9.01
C ALA A 110 0.34 -12.03 -10.19
N ASP A 111 0.93 -13.22 -10.35
CA ASP A 111 2.02 -13.47 -11.31
C ASP A 111 1.57 -13.60 -12.77
N HIS A 112 0.26 -13.79 -13.01
CA HIS A 112 -0.25 -14.17 -14.32
C HIS A 112 -1.28 -13.21 -14.90
N ILE A 113 -1.42 -12.00 -14.36
CA ILE A 113 -2.43 -11.09 -14.87
C ILE A 113 -1.95 -9.66 -15.00
N SER A 114 -2.09 -9.16 -16.23
CA SER A 114 -2.02 -7.74 -16.59
C SER A 114 -2.68 -6.87 -15.51
N GLN A 115 -2.12 -5.69 -15.27
CA GLN A 115 -2.53 -4.73 -14.24
C GLN A 115 -4.05 -4.41 -14.19
N SER A 116 -4.82 -4.84 -15.18
CA SER A 116 -6.28 -4.73 -15.25
C SER A 116 -7.07 -5.81 -14.48
N VAL A 117 -6.50 -7.00 -14.20
CA VAL A 117 -7.24 -8.11 -13.54
C VAL A 117 -6.78 -8.35 -12.10
N VAL A 118 -5.60 -7.86 -11.73
CA VAL A 118 -5.13 -7.81 -10.34
C VAL A 118 -6.19 -7.21 -9.42
N TRP A 119 -6.97 -6.23 -9.90
CA TRP A 119 -8.05 -5.61 -9.15
C TRP A 119 -9.15 -6.58 -8.73
N VAL A 120 -9.58 -7.53 -9.59
CA VAL A 120 -10.72 -8.40 -9.30
C VAL A 120 -10.38 -9.42 -8.20
N THR A 121 -9.19 -9.99 -8.25
CA THR A 121 -8.69 -10.93 -7.22
C THR A 121 -8.21 -10.21 -5.96
N PHE A 122 -7.57 -9.04 -6.08
CA PHE A 122 -7.27 -8.17 -4.94
C PHE A 122 -8.52 -7.86 -4.13
N TRP A 123 -9.64 -7.51 -4.78
CA TRP A 123 -10.92 -7.34 -4.08
C TRP A 123 -11.45 -8.65 -3.50
N GLN A 124 -11.25 -9.83 -4.11
CA GLN A 124 -11.71 -11.09 -3.49
C GLN A 124 -10.94 -11.48 -2.22
N GLU A 125 -9.64 -11.17 -2.15
CA GLU A 125 -8.81 -11.45 -0.96
C GLU A 125 -8.92 -10.36 0.11
N LEU A 126 -9.05 -9.09 -0.30
CA LEU A 126 -9.25 -7.98 0.64
C LEU A 126 -10.69 -7.81 1.09
N LEU A 127 -11.71 -8.17 0.30
CA LEU A 127 -13.10 -7.96 0.71
C LEU A 127 -13.41 -8.65 2.05
N PRO A 128 -12.99 -9.90 2.33
CA PRO A 128 -13.13 -10.49 3.66
C PRO A 128 -12.44 -9.68 4.77
N LEU A 129 -11.22 -9.19 4.52
CA LEU A 129 -10.44 -8.39 5.48
C LEU A 129 -11.07 -7.01 5.72
N LEU A 130 -11.60 -6.39 4.66
CA LEU A 130 -12.30 -5.11 4.71
C LEU A 130 -13.66 -5.25 5.40
N LEU A 131 -14.39 -6.34 5.16
CA LEU A 131 -15.66 -6.63 5.83
C LEU A 131 -15.47 -6.92 7.33
N ALA A 132 -14.38 -7.59 7.72
CA ALA A 132 -14.08 -7.89 9.12
C ALA A 132 -13.81 -6.65 9.99
N ASN A 133 -13.36 -5.53 9.38
CA ASN A 133 -13.10 -4.27 10.09
C ASN A 133 -14.26 -3.26 10.02
N LEU A 134 -15.37 -3.61 9.38
CA LEU A 134 -16.59 -2.78 9.28
C LEU A 134 -17.72 -3.25 10.21
N SER A 135 -17.52 -4.35 10.96
CA SER A 135 -18.47 -4.93 11.94
C SER A 135 -18.10 -4.57 13.38
#